data_AF-A0A4R4NUI3-F1
#
_entry.id   AF-A0A4R4NUI3-F1
#
_cell.length_a   1.000
_cell.length_b   1.000
_cell.length_c   1.000
_cell.angle_alpha   90.00
_cell.angle_beta   90.00
_cell.angle_gamma   90.00
#
_symmetry.space_group_name_H-M   'P 1'
#
loop_
_entity.id
_entity.type
_entity.pdbx_description
1 polymer ?
#
loop_
_entity_poly.entity_id
_entity_poly.type
_entity_poly.pdbx_seq_one_letter_code
_entity_poly.pdbx_strand_id
1 'polypeptide(L)'
;MTTTPTTVFRRPPRAAQPVLPDQQVVVQAPPQLPQPEDANAWMMALPALSGLGSVMYMLTMGRGPIGYVVGAMFLVSCVAMVVGSVVWQRAKTRTVARNDRREYLRYLERTRVEVRRTARAQREALEWDAPEPRVLWVVAESRRMW
;
A
#
# COMPACT_ATOMS: atom_id res chain seq x y z
N MET A 1 9.44 -7.19 -74.84
CA MET A 1 10.29 -7.00 -73.65
C MET A 1 10.03 -5.59 -73.13
N THR A 2 9.12 -5.43 -72.17
CA THR A 2 8.78 -4.11 -71.59
C THR A 2 9.78 -3.78 -70.49
N THR A 3 10.72 -2.88 -70.78
CA THR A 3 11.63 -2.29 -69.80
C THR A 3 10.84 -1.34 -68.90
N THR A 4 10.55 -1.75 -67.67
CA THR A 4 9.98 -0.85 -66.65
C THR A 4 11.03 0.23 -66.32
N PRO A 5 10.73 1.52 -66.47
CA PRO A 5 11.67 2.58 -66.14
C PRO A 5 11.92 2.64 -64.64
N THR A 6 13.19 2.58 -64.22
CA THR A 6 13.61 2.74 -62.82
C THR A 6 13.63 4.22 -62.45
N THR A 7 12.89 4.62 -61.44
CA THR A 7 12.90 6.00 -60.90
C THR A 7 13.85 6.11 -59.72
N VAL A 8 14.72 7.12 -59.71
CA VAL A 8 15.64 7.38 -58.59
C VAL A 8 14.88 7.99 -57.42
N PHE A 9 14.86 7.30 -56.27
CA PHE A 9 14.26 7.82 -55.03
C PHE A 9 15.32 8.44 -54.13
N ARG A 10 15.14 9.70 -53.71
CA ARG A 10 16.01 10.35 -52.73
C ARG A 10 15.47 10.09 -51.32
N ARG A 11 16.30 9.51 -50.47
CA ARG A 11 15.95 9.19 -49.07
C ARG A 11 15.68 10.47 -48.27
N PRO A 12 14.46 10.67 -47.75
CA PRO A 12 14.17 11.76 -46.83
C PRO A 12 14.74 11.46 -45.43
N PRO A 13 14.90 12.47 -44.55
CA PRO A 13 15.22 12.24 -43.14
C PRO A 13 14.19 11.30 -42.47
N ARG A 14 14.67 10.41 -41.60
CA ARG A 14 13.84 9.39 -40.95
C ARG A 14 12.74 10.07 -40.11
N ALA A 15 11.52 9.57 -40.21
CA ALA A 15 10.40 10.03 -39.39
C ALA A 15 10.71 9.79 -37.90
N ALA A 16 10.27 10.71 -37.04
CA ALA A 16 10.46 10.60 -35.59
C ALA A 16 9.80 9.30 -35.09
N GLN A 17 10.61 8.44 -34.44
CA GLN A 17 10.13 7.21 -33.82
C GLN A 17 9.44 7.52 -32.49
N PRO A 18 8.39 6.75 -32.12
CA PRO A 18 7.87 6.76 -30.76
C PRO A 18 8.97 6.40 -29.76
N VAL A 19 9.02 7.10 -28.64
CA VAL A 19 9.99 6.82 -27.58
C VAL A 19 9.64 5.50 -26.92
N LEU A 20 10.60 4.57 -26.84
CA LEU A 20 10.45 3.31 -26.12
C LEU A 20 10.74 3.54 -24.63
N PRO A 21 9.74 3.45 -23.73
CA PRO A 21 10.01 3.55 -22.30
C PRO A 21 10.75 2.30 -21.81
N ASP A 22 11.89 2.46 -21.16
CA ASP A 22 12.73 1.39 -20.60
C ASP A 22 12.82 1.43 -19.07
N GLN A 23 12.05 2.31 -18.42
CA GLN A 23 12.06 2.47 -16.98
C GLN A 23 11.67 1.18 -16.25
N GLN A 24 12.54 0.76 -15.34
CA GLN A 24 12.27 -0.36 -14.45
C GLN A 24 11.26 0.04 -13.38
N VAL A 25 10.18 -0.72 -13.27
CA VAL A 25 9.15 -0.49 -12.25
C VAL A 25 9.52 -1.29 -10.99
N VAL A 26 10.08 -0.61 -9.99
CA VAL A 26 10.37 -1.19 -8.67
C VAL A 26 9.11 -1.15 -7.82
N VAL A 27 8.55 -2.33 -7.50
CA VAL A 27 7.37 -2.45 -6.64
C VAL A 27 7.82 -2.51 -5.18
N GLN A 28 7.24 -1.66 -4.33
CA GLN A 28 7.53 -1.67 -2.91
C GLN A 28 7.00 -2.95 -2.25
N ALA A 29 7.80 -3.49 -1.33
CA ALA A 29 7.41 -4.64 -0.53
C ALA A 29 6.14 -4.32 0.29
N PRO A 30 5.26 -5.31 0.53
CA PRO A 30 4.07 -5.10 1.32
C PRO A 30 4.44 -4.64 2.75
N PRO A 31 3.66 -3.75 3.37
CA PRO A 31 3.88 -3.35 4.74
C PRO A 31 3.75 -4.56 5.68
N GLN A 32 4.64 -4.66 6.65
CA GLN A 32 4.55 -5.69 7.68
C GLN A 32 3.34 -5.38 8.55
N LEU A 33 2.49 -6.37 8.81
CA LEU A 33 1.38 -6.20 9.74
C LEU A 33 1.94 -5.82 11.11
N PRO A 34 1.34 -4.84 11.81
CA PRO A 34 1.70 -4.60 13.20
C PRO A 34 1.42 -5.89 13.95
N GLN A 35 2.49 -6.59 14.30
CA GLN A 35 2.38 -7.68 15.25
C GLN A 35 1.79 -7.05 16.50
N PRO A 36 0.82 -7.71 17.17
CA PRO A 36 0.52 -7.30 18.52
C PRO A 36 1.87 -7.34 19.23
N GLU A 37 2.43 -6.18 19.57
CA GLU A 37 3.47 -6.19 20.58
C GLU A 37 2.84 -6.96 21.72
N ASP A 38 3.53 -8.01 22.16
CA ASP A 38 3.32 -8.58 23.48
C ASP A 38 3.71 -7.48 24.45
N ALA A 39 2.87 -6.45 24.51
CA ALA A 39 2.98 -5.31 25.39
C ALA A 39 2.99 -5.96 26.74
N ASN A 40 4.20 -6.01 27.28
CA ASN A 40 4.59 -7.01 28.25
C ASN A 40 3.54 -6.93 29.35
N ALA A 41 2.75 -8.01 29.54
CA ALA A 41 1.53 -7.91 30.33
C ALA A 41 1.81 -7.35 31.75
N TRP A 42 3.05 -7.55 32.23
CA TRP A 42 3.58 -6.95 33.45
C TRP A 42 3.65 -5.41 33.44
N MET A 43 3.97 -4.78 32.30
CA MET A 43 4.06 -3.33 32.13
C MET A 43 2.68 -2.67 32.10
N MET A 44 1.67 -3.36 31.55
CA MET A 44 0.26 -2.96 31.68
C MET A 44 -0.29 -3.23 33.10
N ALA A 45 0.19 -4.27 33.77
CA ALA A 45 -0.26 -4.64 35.12
C ALA A 45 0.36 -3.78 36.23
N LEU A 46 1.52 -3.15 36.01
CA LEU A 46 2.23 -2.33 36.99
C LEU A 46 1.37 -1.22 37.64
N PRO A 47 0.66 -0.38 36.85
CA PRO A 47 -0.23 0.64 37.43
C PRO A 47 -1.48 0.05 38.11
N ALA A 48 -1.96 -1.10 37.63
CA ALA A 48 -3.07 -1.80 38.28
C ALA A 48 -2.64 -2.39 39.63
N LEU A 49 -1.42 -2.92 39.74
CA LEU A 49 -0.84 -3.42 40.98
C LEU A 49 -0.63 -2.32 42.02
N SER A 50 -0.15 -1.14 41.60
CA SER A 50 0.07 -0.02 42.52
C SER A 50 -1.25 0.52 43.11
N GLY A 51 -2.32 0.56 42.31
CA GLY A 51 -3.67 0.94 42.76
C GLY A 51 -4.29 -0.08 43.72
N LEU A 52 -4.10 -1.38 43.47
CA LEU A 52 -4.63 -2.47 44.32
C LEU A 52 -4.11 -2.41 45.76
N GLY A 53 -2.83 -2.06 45.96
CA GLY A 53 -2.24 -1.94 47.30
C GLY A 53 -2.91 -0.84 48.15
N SER A 54 -3.25 0.29 47.54
CA SER A 54 -3.91 1.41 48.23
C SER A 54 -5.37 1.10 48.60
N VAL A 55 -6.09 0.41 47.71
CA VAL A 55 -7.46 -0.04 47.96
C VAL A 55 -7.51 -1.11 49.05
N MET A 56 -6.57 -2.07 49.03
CA MET A 56 -6.49 -3.12 50.04
C MET A 56 -6.20 -2.53 51.43
N TYR A 57 -5.30 -1.54 51.50
CA TYR A 57 -5.02 -0.80 52.74
C TYR A 57 -6.25 -0.02 53.24
N MET A 58 -7.03 0.60 52.35
CA MET A 58 -8.24 1.31 52.75
C MET A 58 -9.35 0.39 53.27
N LEU A 59 -9.43 -0.83 52.73
CA LEU A 59 -10.38 -1.87 53.16
C LEU A 59 -10.00 -2.50 54.52
N THR A 60 -8.71 -2.63 54.83
CA THR A 60 -8.22 -3.18 56.10
C THR A 60 -8.22 -2.16 57.24
N MET A 61 -8.10 -0.86 56.94
CA MET A 61 -8.07 0.20 57.96
C MET A 61 -9.45 0.58 58.55
N GLY A 62 -10.54 -0.10 58.15
CA GLY A 62 -11.82 -0.07 58.86
C GLY A 62 -12.49 1.31 59.00
N ARG A 63 -12.56 2.13 57.94
CA ARG A 63 -13.16 3.48 57.97
C ARG A 63 -14.70 3.50 57.80
N GLY A 64 -15.40 2.57 58.46
CA GLY A 64 -16.87 2.48 58.44
C GLY A 64 -17.48 1.98 57.11
N PRO A 65 -18.82 1.79 57.05
CA PRO A 65 -19.52 1.20 55.89
C PRO A 65 -19.33 1.99 54.59
N ILE A 66 -19.13 3.31 54.68
CA ILE A 66 -18.87 4.20 53.53
C ILE A 66 -17.51 3.89 52.88
N GLY A 67 -16.48 3.54 53.66
CA GLY A 67 -15.16 3.20 53.14
C GLY A 67 -15.18 1.95 52.24
N TYR A 68 -15.99 0.95 52.58
CA TYR A 68 -16.17 -0.26 51.77
C TYR A 68 -16.83 0.04 50.43
N VAL A 69 -17.85 0.90 50.41
CA VAL A 69 -18.54 1.31 49.17
C VAL A 69 -17.61 2.04 48.22
N VAL A 70 -16.83 2.99 48.75
CA VAL A 70 -15.86 3.77 47.95
C VAL A 70 -14.73 2.87 47.43
N GLY A 71 -14.20 1.97 48.25
CA GLY A 71 -13.19 1.01 47.84
C GLY A 71 -13.69 0.05 46.75
N ALA A 72 -14.93 -0.43 46.87
CA ALA A 72 -15.55 -1.28 45.87
C ALA A 72 -15.75 -0.54 44.54
N MET A 73 -16.28 0.70 44.55
CA MET A 73 -16.42 1.51 43.32
C MET A 73 -15.09 1.79 42.63
N PHE A 74 -14.04 2.03 43.41
CA PHE A 74 -12.71 2.27 42.85
C PHE A 74 -12.14 1.01 42.20
N LEU A 75 -12.28 -0.15 42.85
CA LEU A 75 -11.83 -1.43 42.29
C LEU A 75 -12.57 -1.74 40.97
N VAL A 76 -13.89 -1.54 40.94
CA VAL A 76 -14.69 -1.70 39.71
C VAL A 76 -14.22 -0.74 38.61
N SER A 77 -13.96 0.52 38.94
CA SER A 77 -13.46 1.52 37.99
C SER A 77 -12.09 1.17 37.42
N CYS A 78 -11.15 0.72 38.26
CA CYS A 78 -9.84 0.26 37.81
C CYS A 78 -9.95 -0.93 36.86
N VAL A 79 -10.79 -1.92 37.18
CA VAL A 79 -11.04 -3.08 36.30
C VAL A 79 -11.65 -2.61 34.98
N ALA A 80 -12.64 -1.74 35.01
CA ALA A 80 -13.27 -1.17 33.82
C ALA A 80 -12.25 -0.43 32.94
N MET A 81 -11.34 0.35 33.54
CA MET A 81 -10.29 1.07 32.81
C MET A 81 -9.28 0.11 32.15
N VAL A 82 -8.83 -0.93 32.86
CA VAL A 82 -7.90 -1.93 32.30
C VAL A 82 -8.55 -2.67 31.13
N VAL A 83 -9.78 -3.14 31.29
CA VAL A 83 -10.52 -3.82 30.22
C VAL A 83 -10.74 -2.86 29.04
N GLY A 84 -11.16 -1.62 29.31
CA GLY A 84 -11.38 -0.60 28.29
C GLY A 84 -10.11 -0.29 27.49
N SER A 85 -8.97 -0.12 28.16
CA SER A 85 -7.67 0.14 27.53
C SER A 85 -7.27 -1.00 26.60
N VAL A 86 -7.40 -2.25 27.05
CA VAL A 86 -7.06 -3.43 26.25
C VAL A 86 -7.96 -3.58 25.02
N VAL A 87 -9.28 -3.36 25.18
CA VAL A 87 -10.24 -3.41 24.06
C VAL A 87 -9.92 -2.31 23.05
N TRP A 88 -9.64 -1.09 23.53
CA TRP A 88 -9.33 0.05 22.68
C TRP A 88 -8.01 -0.15 21.91
N GLN A 89 -6.97 -0.64 22.57
CA GLN A 89 -5.69 -0.95 21.93
C GLN A 89 -5.85 -2.01 20.84
N ARG A 90 -6.60 -3.08 21.10
CA ARG A 90 -6.90 -4.11 20.08
C ARG A 90 -7.69 -3.54 18.89
N ALA A 91 -8.67 -2.67 19.15
CA ALA A 91 -9.43 -2.01 18.10
C ALA A 91 -8.54 -1.09 17.24
N LYS A 92 -7.61 -0.36 17.87
CA LYS A 92 -6.63 0.50 17.20
C LYS A 92 -5.72 -0.33 16.27
N THR A 93 -5.11 -1.41 16.75
CA THR A 93 -4.23 -2.27 15.94
C THR A 93 -4.95 -2.84 14.72
N ARG A 94 -6.19 -3.33 14.89
CA ARG A 94 -7.01 -3.83 13.78
C ARG A 94 -7.31 -2.74 12.74
N THR A 95 -7.59 -1.51 13.21
CA THR A 95 -7.92 -0.38 12.34
C THR A 95 -6.69 0.07 11.54
N VAL A 96 -5.52 0.15 12.18
CA VAL A 96 -4.24 0.49 11.53
C VAL A 96 -3.91 -0.54 10.45
N ALA A 97 -3.91 -1.83 10.77
CA ALA A 97 -3.66 -2.89 9.79
C ALA A 97 -4.61 -2.85 8.58
N ARG A 98 -5.90 -2.50 8.80
CA ARG A 98 -6.86 -2.33 7.72
C ARG A 98 -6.57 -1.11 6.86
N ASN A 99 -6.14 -0.01 7.48
CA ASN A 99 -5.77 1.21 6.77
C ASN A 99 -4.52 0.99 5.90
N ASP A 100 -3.48 0.38 6.46
CA ASP A 100 -2.23 0.08 5.74
C ASP A 100 -2.49 -0.82 4.54
N ARG A 101 -3.33 -1.85 4.70
CA ARG A 101 -3.76 -2.70 3.59
C ARG A 101 -4.47 -1.91 2.49
N ARG A 102 -5.39 -1.00 2.84
CA ARG A 102 -6.11 -0.17 1.88
C ARG A 102 -5.18 0.78 1.15
N GLU A 103 -4.20 1.34 1.84
CA GLU A 103 -3.19 2.20 1.23
C GLU A 103 -2.30 1.44 0.26
N TYR A 104 -1.83 0.26 0.64
CA TYR A 104 -1.02 -0.57 -0.24
C TYR A 104 -1.79 -1.02 -1.49
N LEU A 105 -3.07 -1.40 -1.35
CA LEU A 105 -3.89 -1.74 -2.51
C LEU A 105 -4.11 -0.54 -3.45
N ARG A 106 -4.30 0.67 -2.90
CA ARG A 106 -4.36 1.91 -3.70
C ARG A 106 -3.04 2.18 -4.42
N TYR A 107 -1.91 1.92 -3.77
CA TYR A 107 -0.59 2.01 -4.40
C TYR A 107 -0.48 1.04 -5.58
N LEU A 108 -0.83 -0.24 -5.39
CA LEU A 108 -0.79 -1.24 -6.48
C LEU A 108 -1.71 -0.89 -7.65
N GLU A 109 -2.88 -0.31 -7.38
CA GLU A 109 -3.79 0.13 -8.44
C GLU A 109 -3.18 1.25 -9.29
N ARG A 110 -2.52 2.24 -8.65
CA ARG A 110 -1.80 3.30 -9.37
C ARG A 110 -0.64 2.74 -10.19
N THR A 111 0.19 1.89 -9.58
CA THR A 111 1.29 1.22 -10.28
C THR A 111 0.80 0.40 -11.46
N ARG A 112 -0.35 -0.28 -11.34
CA ARG A 112 -0.94 -1.04 -12.45
C ARG A 112 -1.34 -0.16 -13.62
N VAL A 113 -1.91 1.01 -13.37
CA VAL A 113 -2.27 1.97 -14.42
C VAL A 113 -1.01 2.47 -15.15
N GLU A 114 0.04 2.78 -14.39
CA GLU A 114 1.33 3.22 -14.94
C GLU A 114 1.98 2.14 -15.81
N VAL A 115 2.09 0.91 -15.31
CA VAL A 115 2.63 -0.24 -16.06
C VAL A 115 1.83 -0.50 -17.34
N ARG A 116 0.51 -0.36 -17.31
CA ARG A 116 -0.32 -0.52 -18.52
C ARG A 116 -0.08 0.59 -19.53
N ARG A 117 0.17 1.82 -19.08
CA ARG A 117 0.51 2.95 -19.97
C ARG A 117 1.88 2.72 -20.61
N THR A 118 2.89 2.33 -19.84
CA THR A 118 4.22 2.03 -20.38
C THR A 118 4.18 0.86 -21.35
N ALA A 119 3.46 -0.22 -21.03
CA ALA A 119 3.28 -1.36 -21.93
C ALA A 119 2.59 -0.97 -23.25
N ARG A 120 1.60 -0.07 -23.21
CA ARG A 120 0.96 0.43 -24.43
C ARG A 120 1.91 1.26 -25.28
N ALA A 121 2.69 2.14 -24.67
CA ALA A 121 3.71 2.93 -25.37
C ALA A 121 4.83 2.05 -25.96
N GLN A 122 5.26 1.02 -25.22
CA GLN A 122 6.19 0.02 -25.74
C GLN A 122 5.61 -0.73 -26.94
N ARG A 123 4.35 -1.16 -26.86
CA ARG A 123 3.66 -1.83 -27.97
C ARG A 123 3.57 -0.93 -29.20
N GLU A 124 3.22 0.34 -29.03
CA GLU A 124 3.14 1.32 -30.12
C GLU A 124 4.51 1.57 -30.77
N ALA A 125 5.58 1.65 -29.98
CA ALA A 125 6.94 1.76 -30.50
C ALA A 125 7.36 0.51 -31.28
N LEU A 126 7.02 -0.69 -30.78
CA LEU A 126 7.31 -1.95 -31.47
C LEU A 126 6.50 -2.12 -32.76
N GLU A 127 5.21 -1.78 -32.74
CA GLU A 127 4.35 -1.79 -33.93
C GLU A 127 4.79 -0.74 -34.96
N TRP A 128 5.40 0.37 -34.53
CA TRP A 128 6.01 1.32 -35.44
C TRP A 128 7.21 0.71 -36.17
N ASP A 129 8.10 0.01 -35.48
CA ASP A 129 9.30 -0.59 -36.09
C ASP A 129 9.02 -1.88 -36.87
N ALA A 130 8.07 -2.69 -36.40
CA ALA A 130 7.68 -3.97 -36.98
C ALA A 130 6.16 -4.02 -37.18
N PRO A 131 5.63 -3.29 -38.17
CA PRO A 131 4.20 -3.30 -38.45
C PRO A 131 3.76 -4.63 -39.07
N GLU A 132 2.45 -4.90 -39.05
CA GLU A 132 1.90 -6.12 -39.66
C GLU A 132 2.30 -6.25 -41.15
N PRO A 133 2.59 -7.46 -41.66
CA PRO A 133 2.99 -7.65 -43.06
C PRO A 133 1.98 -7.09 -44.07
N ARG A 134 0.70 -7.02 -43.66
CA ARG A 134 -0.40 -6.49 -44.45
C ARG A 134 -0.40 -4.97 -44.59
N VAL A 135 0.40 -4.21 -43.85
CA VAL A 135 0.46 -2.74 -44.02
C VAL A 135 1.74 -2.29 -44.72
N LEU A 136 2.64 -3.22 -45.03
CA LEU A 136 3.94 -2.93 -45.65
C LEU A 136 3.81 -2.25 -47.01
N TRP A 137 2.77 -2.57 -47.79
CA TRP A 137 2.54 -1.91 -49.08
C TRP A 137 2.24 -0.42 -48.93
N VAL A 138 1.53 -0.02 -47.87
CA VAL A 138 1.29 1.39 -47.55
C VAL A 138 2.58 2.07 -47.08
N VAL A 139 3.39 1.36 -46.30
CA VAL A 139 4.69 1.88 -45.84
C VAL A 139 5.65 2.11 -47.01
N ALA A 140 5.65 1.22 -48.00
CA ALA A 140 6.46 1.32 -49.21
C ALA A 140 6.15 2.57 -50.05
N GLU A 141 4.90 3.02 -50.08
CA GLU A 141 4.50 4.26 -50.75
C GLU A 141 4.77 5.51 -49.88
N SER A 142 5.08 5.32 -48.60
CA SER A 142 5.25 6.41 -47.63
C SER A 142 6.72 6.86 -47.51
N ARG A 143 6.92 7.99 -46.81
CA ARG A 143 8.26 8.49 -46.44
C ARG A 143 9.02 7.57 -45.47
N ARG A 144 8.38 6.50 -44.95
CA ARG A 144 8.96 5.56 -43.99
C ARG A 144 9.56 4.31 -44.62
N MET A 145 9.69 4.27 -45.94
CA MET A 145 10.25 3.12 -46.66
C MET A 145 11.72 2.80 -46.30
N TRP A 146 12.55 3.79 -45.91
CA TRP A 146 14.00 3.65 -45.67
C TRP A 146 14.54 4.41 -44.44
#